data_AF-A0A5C6G4F1-F1
#
_entry.id   AF-A0A5C6G4F1-F1
#
_cell.length_a   1.000
_cell.length_b   1.000
_cell.length_c   1.000
_cell.angle_alpha   90.00
_cell.angle_beta   90.00
_cell.angle_gamma   90.00
#
_symmetry.space_group_name_H-M   'P 1'
#
loop_
_entity.id
_entity.type
_entity.pdbx_description
1 polymer ?
#
loop_
_entity_poly.entity_id
_entity_poly.type
_entity_poly.pdbx_seq_one_letter_code
_entity_poly.pdbx_strand_id
1 'polypeptide(L)'
;MSELKSGVDLNSEFSSLGFEDKKQKVLQKFGGLAFSESGNIVSRESALPNGKPVDSYVEWVVNKLRRPLEAAAHSPVIQGWKSNGVDSRIEKFLTGGGPEKVLAGVDQHQKCLIHGDFTISNILFDGDAKKVTALLGFDWSSVSHPYDQISSCLHDIGCNVDCEDGNIGPAILSGNFSTPPAHLDEKTTEKWQLAKEWYTAMKKSGVVTSGDMKGVDNIRDMSRLHGLLCPFKLGNENELKEMDDETKADLRAKTEADLVQWLQKHGF
;
A
#
# COMPACT_ATOMS: atom_id res chain seq x y z
N MET A 1 -10.74 -35.18 -22.37
CA MET A 1 -9.43 -34.51 -22.45
C MET A 1 -9.68 -33.10 -22.95
N SER A 2 -9.52 -32.07 -22.11
CA SER A 2 -9.63 -30.68 -22.57
C SER A 2 -8.32 -30.28 -23.24
N GLU A 3 -8.40 -29.86 -24.49
CA GLU A 3 -7.25 -29.28 -25.19
C GLU A 3 -6.80 -28.01 -24.45
N LEU A 4 -5.55 -28.00 -23.99
CA LEU A 4 -4.85 -26.80 -23.58
C LEU A 4 -4.73 -25.90 -24.81
N LYS A 5 -5.55 -24.84 -24.86
CA LYS A 5 -5.38 -23.78 -25.86
C LYS A 5 -3.97 -23.21 -25.70
N SER A 6 -3.20 -23.20 -26.79
CA SER A 6 -1.89 -22.56 -26.85
C SER A 6 -2.05 -21.10 -26.42
N GLY A 7 -1.27 -20.70 -25.41
CA GLY A 7 -1.22 -19.31 -24.96
C GLY A 7 -0.88 -18.38 -26.13
N VAL A 8 -1.55 -17.24 -26.19
CA VAL A 8 -1.26 -16.21 -27.17
C VAL A 8 0.13 -15.66 -26.89
N ASP A 9 0.96 -15.54 -27.92
CA ASP A 9 2.25 -14.86 -27.80
C ASP A 9 1.99 -13.37 -27.54
N LEU A 10 2.02 -12.99 -26.26
CA LEU A 10 1.83 -11.63 -25.81
C LEU A 10 2.83 -10.69 -26.47
N ASN A 11 4.03 -11.15 -26.83
CA ASN A 11 4.98 -10.30 -27.57
C ASN A 11 4.43 -9.95 -28.95
N SER A 12 3.79 -10.87 -29.66
CA SER A 12 3.18 -10.59 -30.96
C SER A 12 1.99 -9.61 -30.87
N GLU A 13 1.09 -9.77 -29.89
CA GLU A 13 -0.06 -8.87 -29.72
C GLU A 13 0.32 -7.48 -29.19
N PHE A 14 1.36 -7.40 -28.37
CA PHE A 14 1.84 -6.13 -27.85
C PHE A 14 2.91 -5.49 -28.75
N SER A 15 3.55 -6.20 -29.67
CA SER A 15 4.59 -5.63 -30.54
C SER A 15 4.10 -4.47 -31.41
N SER A 16 2.82 -4.49 -31.81
CA SER A 16 2.22 -3.50 -32.71
C SER A 16 1.68 -2.24 -32.01
N LEU A 17 1.62 -2.23 -30.68
CA LEU A 17 1.14 -1.08 -29.91
C LEU A 17 2.34 -0.29 -29.36
N GLY A 18 2.36 1.02 -29.62
CA GLY A 18 3.29 1.93 -28.97
C GLY A 18 3.15 1.84 -27.45
N PHE A 19 4.26 1.97 -26.71
CA PHE A 19 4.24 1.91 -25.24
C PHE A 19 3.22 2.89 -24.63
N GLU A 20 3.08 4.08 -25.23
CA GLU A 20 2.10 5.10 -24.82
C GLU A 20 0.65 4.70 -25.10
N ASP A 21 0.35 4.01 -26.20
CA ASP A 21 -1.01 3.53 -26.51
C ASP A 21 -1.47 2.44 -25.53
N LYS A 22 -0.54 1.57 -25.10
CA LYS A 22 -0.81 0.57 -24.05
C LYS A 22 -1.05 1.24 -22.71
N LYS A 23 -0.21 2.21 -22.37
CA LYS A 23 -0.29 2.96 -21.10
C LYS A 23 -1.63 3.68 -20.96
N GLN A 24 -2.13 4.31 -22.02
CA GLN A 24 -3.38 5.06 -22.00
C GLN A 24 -4.63 4.17 -21.93
N LYS A 25 -4.57 2.95 -22.48
CA LYS A 25 -5.68 1.97 -22.38
C LYS A 25 -5.73 1.26 -21.04
N VAL A 26 -4.57 0.96 -20.45
CA VAL A 26 -4.46 0.15 -19.21
C VAL A 26 -4.67 0.99 -17.95
N LEU A 27 -4.23 2.25 -17.93
CA LEU A 27 -4.20 3.08 -16.71
C LEU A 27 -5.41 4.03 -16.61
N GLN A 28 -6.59 3.66 -17.08
CA GLN A 28 -7.74 4.58 -17.05
C GLN A 28 -8.24 4.84 -15.64
N LYS A 29 -8.48 3.78 -14.86
CA LYS A 29 -9.03 3.84 -13.50
C LYS A 29 -8.06 3.24 -12.48
N PHE A 30 -8.19 3.67 -11.23
CA PHE A 30 -7.61 2.97 -10.10
C PHE A 30 -8.40 1.68 -9.84
N GLY A 31 -7.70 0.57 -9.54
CA GLY A 31 -8.32 -0.74 -9.35
C GLY A 31 -7.66 -1.88 -10.11
N GLY A 32 -8.33 -3.03 -10.17
CA GLY A 32 -7.85 -4.21 -10.87
C GLY A 32 -7.96 -4.10 -12.40
N LEU A 33 -7.33 -5.07 -13.06
CA LEU A 33 -7.39 -5.26 -14.51
C LEU A 33 -7.90 -6.65 -14.83
N ALA A 34 -8.64 -6.77 -15.92
CA ALA A 34 -9.07 -8.04 -16.47
C ALA A 34 -9.07 -7.98 -17.99
N PHE A 35 -9.22 -9.14 -18.64
CA PHE A 35 -9.48 -9.22 -20.07
C PHE A 35 -10.98 -9.34 -20.31
N SER A 36 -11.48 -8.55 -21.25
CA SER A 36 -12.83 -8.70 -21.81
C SER A 36 -12.93 -9.96 -22.68
N GLU A 37 -14.15 -10.34 -23.06
CA GLU A 37 -14.40 -11.49 -23.96
C GLU A 37 -13.68 -11.34 -25.31
N SER A 38 -13.44 -10.10 -25.76
CA SER A 38 -12.71 -9.80 -26.99
C SER A 38 -11.19 -9.65 -26.78
N GLY A 39 -10.65 -10.03 -25.61
CA GLY A 39 -9.21 -9.96 -25.31
C GLY A 39 -8.68 -8.56 -24.95
N ASN A 40 -9.53 -7.53 -24.89
CA ASN A 40 -9.08 -6.18 -24.50
C ASN A 40 -8.89 -6.08 -22.98
N ILE A 41 -7.85 -5.37 -22.54
CA ILE A 41 -7.67 -5.03 -21.12
C ILE A 41 -8.74 -4.02 -20.70
N VAL A 42 -9.45 -4.33 -19.61
CA VAL A 42 -10.50 -3.51 -19.01
C VAL A 42 -10.29 -3.38 -17.51
N SER A 43 -10.73 -2.27 -16.93
CA SER A 43 -10.73 -2.11 -15.48
C SER A 43 -11.77 -3.02 -14.83
N ARG A 44 -11.39 -3.72 -13.76
CA ARG A 44 -12.27 -4.58 -12.96
C ARG A 44 -11.91 -4.46 -11.48
N GLU A 45 -12.79 -4.91 -10.60
CA GLU A 45 -12.46 -5.08 -9.17
C GLU A 45 -11.13 -5.82 -9.02
N SER A 46 -10.26 -5.31 -8.14
CA SER A 46 -8.98 -5.95 -7.81
C SER A 46 -9.20 -7.28 -7.09
N ALA A 47 -8.21 -8.17 -7.12
CA ALA A 47 -8.30 -9.44 -6.40
C ALA A 47 -8.51 -9.24 -4.89
N LEU A 48 -7.90 -8.19 -4.33
CA LEU A 48 -8.30 -7.68 -3.03
C LEU A 48 -9.61 -6.88 -3.19
N PRO A 49 -10.66 -7.18 -2.41
CA PRO A 49 -11.95 -6.48 -2.50
C PRO A 49 -11.80 -5.05 -1.96
N ASN A 50 -11.29 -4.18 -2.83
CA ASN A 50 -11.14 -2.74 -2.61
C ASN A 50 -12.22 -1.99 -3.42
N GLY A 51 -13.35 -2.65 -3.68
CA GLY A 51 -14.46 -2.11 -4.46
C GLY A 51 -14.21 -2.06 -5.97
N LYS A 52 -15.16 -1.43 -6.66
CA LYS A 52 -15.12 -1.25 -8.12
C LYS A 52 -13.99 -0.28 -8.52
N PRO A 53 -13.51 -0.35 -9.77
CA PRO A 53 -12.59 0.64 -10.30
C PRO A 53 -13.15 2.06 -10.23
N VAL A 54 -12.29 3.02 -9.88
CA VAL A 54 -12.66 4.43 -9.64
C VAL A 54 -11.76 5.38 -10.40
N ASP A 55 -12.26 6.59 -10.64
CA ASP A 55 -11.56 7.59 -11.46
C ASP A 55 -10.55 8.42 -10.65
N SER A 56 -10.76 8.57 -9.33
CA SER A 56 -9.92 9.36 -8.44
C SER A 56 -9.13 8.51 -7.44
N TYR A 57 -7.92 8.96 -7.09
CA TYR A 57 -7.13 8.29 -6.06
C TYR A 57 -7.75 8.44 -4.67
N VAL A 58 -8.45 9.55 -4.40
CA VAL A 58 -9.22 9.71 -3.15
C VAL A 58 -10.25 8.60 -2.98
N GLU A 59 -11.11 8.38 -3.99
CA GLU A 59 -12.11 7.30 -3.93
C GLU A 59 -11.44 5.93 -3.75
N TRP A 60 -10.30 5.71 -4.38
CA TRP A 60 -9.55 4.47 -4.26
C TRP A 60 -9.05 4.24 -2.83
N VAL A 61 -8.47 5.28 -2.20
CA VAL A 61 -8.05 5.23 -0.79
C VAL A 61 -9.24 5.02 0.12
N VAL A 62 -10.37 5.69 -0.10
CA VAL A 62 -11.60 5.50 0.68
C VAL A 62 -12.08 4.06 0.60
N ASN A 63 -12.12 3.46 -0.60
CA ASN A 63 -12.52 2.06 -0.73
C ASN A 63 -11.57 1.12 0.03
N LYS A 64 -10.25 1.38 0.00
CA LYS A 64 -9.27 0.62 0.79
C LYS A 64 -9.51 0.74 2.30
N LEU A 65 -9.98 1.89 2.81
CA LEU A 65 -10.31 2.08 4.23
C LEU A 65 -11.60 1.39 4.66
N ARG A 66 -12.52 1.10 3.74
CA ARG A 66 -13.78 0.39 4.06
C ARG A 66 -13.54 -1.05 4.50
N ARG A 67 -12.53 -1.72 3.94
CA ARG A 67 -12.21 -3.12 4.29
C ARG A 67 -11.76 -3.30 5.75
N PRO A 68 -10.76 -2.59 6.29
CA PRO A 68 -10.41 -2.72 7.70
C PRO A 68 -11.58 -2.31 8.61
N LEU A 69 -12.46 -1.37 8.22
CA LEU A 69 -13.66 -1.06 9.00
C LEU A 69 -14.63 -2.24 9.10
N GLU A 70 -14.87 -2.92 7.98
CA GLU A 70 -15.67 -4.14 7.97
C GLU A 70 -15.03 -5.23 8.84
N ALA A 71 -13.71 -5.43 8.73
CA ALA A 71 -13.00 -6.37 9.58
C ALA A 71 -13.09 -6.00 11.08
N ALA A 72 -12.95 -4.71 11.40
CA ALA A 72 -13.08 -4.19 12.76
C ALA A 72 -14.48 -4.43 13.34
N ALA A 73 -15.53 -4.34 12.51
CA ALA A 73 -16.90 -4.63 12.91
C ALA A 73 -17.12 -6.10 13.31
N HIS A 74 -16.38 -7.03 12.68
CA HIS A 74 -16.43 -8.46 12.99
C HIS A 74 -15.48 -8.88 14.12
N SER A 75 -14.49 -8.06 14.46
CA SER A 75 -13.57 -8.36 15.57
C SER A 75 -14.31 -8.36 16.91
N PRO A 76 -14.18 -9.43 17.73
CA PRO A 76 -14.83 -9.49 19.04
C PRO A 76 -14.25 -8.50 20.04
N VAL A 77 -13.05 -7.96 19.78
CA VAL A 77 -12.36 -6.98 20.63
C VAL A 77 -12.63 -5.56 20.16
N ILE A 78 -12.48 -5.28 18.86
CA ILE A 78 -12.65 -3.92 18.33
C ILE A 78 -14.14 -3.52 18.29
N GLN A 79 -15.00 -4.44 17.87
CA GLN A 79 -16.45 -4.27 17.77
C GLN A 79 -16.85 -3.02 16.95
N GLY A 80 -16.11 -2.78 15.87
CA GLY A 80 -16.34 -1.67 14.94
C GLY A 80 -16.12 -0.28 15.54
N TRP A 81 -15.36 -0.15 16.64
CA TRP A 81 -15.12 1.13 17.32
C TRP A 81 -16.40 1.82 17.82
N LYS A 82 -17.45 1.05 18.12
CA LYS A 82 -18.73 1.58 18.61
C LYS A 82 -18.65 2.21 20.00
N SER A 83 -17.71 1.75 20.83
CA SER A 83 -17.45 2.36 22.13
C SER A 83 -17.02 3.81 21.95
N ASN A 84 -17.52 4.70 22.81
CA ASN A 84 -17.18 6.13 22.82
C ASN A 84 -17.51 6.89 21.51
N GLY A 85 -18.30 6.31 20.60
CA GLY A 85 -18.76 6.96 19.37
C GLY A 85 -17.66 7.22 18.34
N VAL A 86 -16.57 6.46 18.37
CA VAL A 86 -15.44 6.62 17.44
C VAL A 86 -15.85 6.23 16.03
N ASP A 87 -16.66 5.19 15.86
CA ASP A 87 -17.30 4.78 14.60
C ASP A 87 -17.97 5.95 13.87
N SER A 88 -18.76 6.75 14.59
CA SER A 88 -19.49 7.90 14.05
C SER A 88 -18.53 9.01 13.58
N ARG A 89 -17.39 9.19 14.28
CA ARG A 89 -16.36 10.15 13.87
C ARG A 89 -15.60 9.68 12.63
N ILE A 90 -15.33 8.38 12.52
CA ILE A 90 -14.73 7.79 11.32
C ILE A 90 -15.67 7.98 10.12
N GLU A 91 -16.96 7.67 10.26
CA GLU A 91 -17.92 7.87 9.17
C GLU A 91 -18.01 9.33 8.77
N LYS A 92 -18.07 10.25 9.75
CA LYS A 92 -18.05 11.70 9.49
C LYS A 92 -16.78 12.12 8.73
N PHE A 93 -15.61 11.56 9.06
CA PHE A 93 -14.39 11.79 8.32
C PHE A 93 -14.53 11.31 6.86
N LEU A 94 -14.92 10.06 6.66
CA LEU A 94 -14.99 9.43 5.34
C LEU A 94 -16.03 10.07 4.41
N THR A 95 -17.17 10.53 4.94
CA THR A 95 -18.24 11.13 4.12
C THR A 95 -18.21 12.66 4.12
N GLY A 96 -17.46 13.28 5.03
CA GLY A 96 -17.45 14.73 5.25
C GLY A 96 -16.34 15.49 4.52
N GLY A 97 -15.72 14.90 3.50
CA GLY A 97 -14.61 15.51 2.77
C GLY A 97 -13.24 15.38 3.45
N GLY A 98 -13.14 14.52 4.48
CA GLY A 98 -11.90 14.28 5.22
C GLY A 98 -10.76 13.74 4.34
N PRO A 99 -10.97 12.63 3.61
CA PRO A 99 -9.99 12.08 2.68
C PRO A 99 -9.46 13.10 1.65
N GLU A 100 -10.33 13.91 1.06
CA GLU A 100 -9.99 14.96 0.11
C GLU A 100 -9.08 16.02 0.75
N LYS A 101 -9.42 16.44 1.97
CA LYS A 101 -8.61 17.41 2.74
C LYS A 101 -7.24 16.84 3.07
N VAL A 102 -7.15 15.57 3.49
CA VAL A 102 -5.87 14.93 3.78
C VAL A 102 -5.06 14.80 2.49
N LEU A 103 -5.67 14.42 1.37
CA LEU A 103 -4.97 14.13 0.11
C LEU A 103 -4.83 15.34 -0.84
N ALA A 104 -5.17 16.56 -0.41
CA ALA A 104 -5.19 17.75 -1.27
C ALA A 104 -3.85 18.09 -1.95
N GLY A 105 -2.72 17.60 -1.42
CA GLY A 105 -1.38 17.79 -1.99
C GLY A 105 -0.91 16.68 -2.94
N VAL A 106 -1.65 15.57 -3.04
CA VAL A 106 -1.25 14.38 -3.79
C VAL A 106 -1.57 14.55 -5.28
N ASP A 107 -0.67 14.06 -6.15
CA ASP A 107 -0.97 13.95 -7.57
C ASP A 107 -2.01 12.84 -7.82
N GLN A 108 -3.25 13.25 -8.05
CA GLN A 108 -4.39 12.36 -8.29
C GLN A 108 -4.29 11.59 -9.62
N HIS A 109 -3.39 11.98 -10.51
CA HIS A 109 -3.19 11.34 -11.81
C HIS A 109 -1.95 10.43 -11.84
N GLN A 110 -1.08 10.52 -10.83
CA GLN A 110 0.10 9.67 -10.73
C GLN A 110 -0.33 8.24 -10.39
N LYS A 111 -0.33 7.38 -11.41
CA LYS A 111 -0.68 5.96 -11.29
C LYS A 111 0.18 5.07 -12.15
N CYS A 112 0.40 3.85 -11.69
CA CYS A 112 1.04 2.77 -12.43
C CYS A 112 0.40 1.43 -12.08
N LEU A 113 0.71 0.39 -12.85
CA LEU A 113 0.44 -0.97 -12.43
C LEU A 113 1.44 -1.34 -11.32
N ILE A 114 0.93 -1.59 -10.13
CA ILE A 114 1.69 -2.14 -9.01
C ILE A 114 1.52 -3.65 -8.97
N HIS A 115 2.53 -4.36 -8.49
CA HIS A 115 2.52 -5.80 -8.28
C HIS A 115 1.64 -6.21 -7.08
N GLY A 116 1.66 -5.40 -6.01
CA GLY A 116 0.88 -5.65 -4.79
C GLY A 116 1.50 -6.66 -3.81
N ASP A 117 2.40 -7.53 -4.28
CA ASP A 117 3.16 -8.47 -3.44
C ASP A 117 4.63 -8.60 -3.92
N PHE A 118 5.32 -7.49 -4.10
CA PHE A 118 6.69 -7.51 -4.66
C PHE A 118 7.69 -7.94 -3.58
N THR A 119 7.99 -9.23 -3.52
CA THR A 119 8.90 -9.86 -2.55
C THR A 119 9.90 -10.76 -3.29
N ILE A 120 11.02 -11.13 -2.66
CA ILE A 120 12.01 -12.07 -3.18
C ILE A 120 11.37 -13.40 -3.53
N SER A 121 10.37 -13.87 -2.77
CA SER A 121 9.68 -15.14 -3.07
C SER A 121 9.00 -15.14 -4.43
N ASN A 122 8.72 -13.96 -4.98
CA ASN A 122 8.12 -13.76 -6.30
C ASN A 122 9.16 -13.48 -7.40
N ILE A 123 10.46 -13.48 -7.10
CA ILE A 123 11.53 -13.24 -8.06
C ILE A 123 12.26 -14.55 -8.37
N LEU A 124 12.35 -14.90 -9.66
CA LEU A 124 13.27 -15.95 -10.11
C LEU A 124 14.65 -15.36 -10.39
N PHE A 125 15.68 -16.00 -9.84
CA PHE A 125 17.07 -15.58 -9.99
C PHE A 125 17.93 -16.75 -10.49
N ASP A 126 18.69 -16.50 -11.55
CA ASP A 126 19.75 -17.39 -12.02
C ASP A 126 21.03 -17.09 -11.23
N GLY A 127 21.41 -18.05 -10.39
CA GLY A 127 22.60 -17.94 -9.53
C GLY A 127 23.92 -17.88 -10.29
N ASP A 128 24.02 -18.56 -11.44
CA ASP A 128 25.25 -18.63 -12.23
C ASP A 128 25.45 -17.35 -13.02
N ALA A 129 24.40 -16.89 -13.70
CA ALA A 129 24.44 -15.64 -14.47
C ALA A 129 24.32 -14.38 -13.60
N LYS A 130 23.91 -14.54 -12.33
CA LYS A 130 23.58 -13.46 -11.39
C LYS A 130 22.52 -12.51 -11.94
N LYS A 131 21.44 -13.07 -12.51
CA LYS A 131 20.39 -12.31 -13.19
C LYS A 131 19.01 -12.65 -12.65
N VAL A 132 18.19 -11.63 -12.48
CA VAL A 132 16.74 -11.80 -12.35
C VAL A 132 16.20 -12.31 -13.70
N THR A 133 15.52 -13.45 -13.68
CA THR A 133 14.99 -14.11 -14.88
C THR A 133 13.49 -13.94 -15.03
N ALA A 134 12.76 -13.80 -13.92
CA ALA A 134 11.33 -13.54 -13.95
C ALA A 134 10.83 -12.85 -12.66
N LEU A 135 9.67 -12.21 -12.77
CA LEU A 135 8.83 -11.77 -11.67
C LEU A 135 7.48 -12.49 -11.80
N LEU A 136 7.03 -13.14 -10.74
CA LEU A 136 5.83 -13.97 -10.66
C LEU A 136 4.84 -13.38 -9.64
N GLY A 137 3.62 -13.91 -9.56
CA GLY A 137 2.71 -13.58 -8.44
C GLY A 137 1.89 -12.29 -8.62
N PHE A 138 1.47 -11.97 -9.84
CA PHE A 138 0.67 -10.76 -10.15
C PHE A 138 -0.78 -10.81 -9.66
N ASP A 139 -1.15 -11.78 -8.83
CA ASP A 139 -2.53 -11.96 -8.36
C ASP A 139 -3.04 -10.72 -7.61
N TRP A 140 -2.17 -9.95 -6.96
CA TRP A 140 -2.53 -8.77 -6.17
C TRP A 140 -2.28 -7.46 -6.91
N SER A 141 -2.01 -7.55 -8.21
CA SER A 141 -1.71 -6.38 -9.02
C SER A 141 -2.92 -5.48 -9.19
N SER A 142 -2.66 -4.17 -9.22
CA SER A 142 -3.69 -3.15 -9.44
C SER A 142 -3.08 -1.88 -9.99
N VAL A 143 -3.89 -1.05 -10.63
CA VAL A 143 -3.54 0.32 -10.96
C VAL A 143 -3.71 1.16 -9.70
N SER A 144 -2.58 1.62 -9.14
CA SER A 144 -2.55 2.48 -7.95
C SER A 144 -1.49 3.57 -8.05
N HIS A 145 -1.44 4.44 -7.04
CA HIS A 145 -0.32 5.36 -6.87
C HIS A 145 0.98 4.56 -6.62
N PRO A 146 2.12 4.89 -7.25
CA PRO A 146 3.37 4.13 -7.14
C PRO A 146 3.89 4.00 -5.70
N TYR A 147 3.55 4.95 -4.82
CA TYR A 147 3.88 4.84 -3.40
C TYR A 147 3.30 3.58 -2.75
N ASP A 148 2.10 3.13 -3.15
CA ASP A 148 1.47 1.92 -2.59
C ASP A 148 2.35 0.67 -2.80
N GLN A 149 3.14 0.63 -3.88
CA GLN A 149 4.11 -0.45 -4.13
C GLN A 149 5.28 -0.40 -3.15
N ILE A 150 5.77 0.81 -2.84
CA ILE A 150 6.93 1.04 -1.99
C ILE A 150 6.55 0.81 -0.51
N SER A 151 5.34 1.19 -0.11
CA SER A 151 4.88 1.09 1.29
C SER A 151 4.44 -0.32 1.70
N SER A 152 4.14 -1.19 0.74
CA SER A 152 3.53 -2.50 1.03
C SER A 152 4.38 -3.68 0.58
N CYS A 153 5.50 -3.44 -0.11
CA CYS A 153 6.34 -4.50 -0.66
C CYS A 153 7.82 -4.21 -0.41
N LEU A 154 8.69 -5.12 -0.86
CA LEU A 154 10.14 -5.01 -0.72
C LEU A 154 10.61 -4.96 0.75
N HIS A 155 9.77 -5.41 1.69
CA HIS A 155 10.10 -5.43 3.12
C HIS A 155 11.16 -6.49 3.43
N ASP A 156 11.20 -7.56 2.66
CA ASP A 156 12.15 -8.68 2.78
C ASP A 156 13.54 -8.39 2.20
N ILE A 157 13.66 -7.33 1.38
CA ILE A 157 14.95 -6.74 0.97
C ILE A 157 15.29 -5.45 1.72
N GLY A 158 14.49 -5.09 2.73
CA GLY A 158 14.74 -3.96 3.63
C GLY A 158 14.43 -2.59 3.03
N CYS A 159 13.56 -2.51 2.02
CA CYS A 159 13.24 -1.28 1.28
C CYS A 159 11.88 -0.68 1.61
N ASN A 160 11.08 -1.36 2.43
CA ASN A 160 9.79 -0.82 2.85
C ASN A 160 9.99 0.39 3.78
N VAL A 161 9.19 1.43 3.54
CA VAL A 161 9.06 2.59 4.42
C VAL A 161 7.90 2.29 5.37
N ASP A 162 8.21 1.78 6.56
CA ASP A 162 7.19 1.51 7.56
C ASP A 162 6.75 2.82 8.23
N CYS A 163 5.46 2.90 8.58
CA CYS A 163 4.94 3.94 9.46
C CYS A 163 5.60 3.88 10.85
N GLU A 164 6.19 2.73 11.20
CA GLU A 164 6.90 2.49 12.46
C GLU A 164 8.40 2.76 12.42
N ASP A 165 8.96 3.26 11.31
CA ASP A 165 10.40 3.56 11.17
C ASP A 165 10.88 4.76 12.01
N GLY A 166 10.08 5.20 12.99
CA GLY A 166 10.42 6.16 14.03
C GLY A 166 11.19 7.37 13.51
N ASN A 167 12.43 7.51 13.98
CA ASN A 167 13.25 8.70 13.75
C ASN A 167 13.87 8.74 12.34
N ILE A 168 13.91 7.61 11.62
CA ILE A 168 14.52 7.52 10.28
C ILE A 168 13.47 7.65 9.16
N GLY A 169 12.19 7.38 9.46
CA GLY A 169 11.08 7.47 8.50
C GLY A 169 10.99 8.77 7.69
N PRO A 170 11.20 9.97 8.27
CA PRO A 170 11.21 11.22 7.50
C PRO A 170 12.30 11.29 6.42
N ALA A 171 13.49 10.77 6.70
CA ALA A 171 14.59 10.73 5.74
C ALA A 171 14.33 9.74 4.60
N ILE A 172 13.81 8.55 4.94
CA ILE A 172 13.44 7.53 3.96
C ILE A 172 12.37 8.08 3.01
N LEU A 173 11.35 8.73 3.56
CA LEU A 173 10.25 9.26 2.77
C LEU A 173 10.70 10.41 1.84
N SER A 174 11.47 11.36 2.38
CA SER A 174 11.97 12.51 1.61
C SER A 174 13.15 12.19 0.70
N GLY A 175 13.80 11.04 0.89
CA GLY A 175 15.06 10.72 0.22
C GLY A 175 16.25 11.53 0.73
N ASN A 176 16.12 12.23 1.85
CA ASN A 176 17.18 13.06 2.41
C ASN A 176 17.97 12.32 3.50
N PHE A 177 19.12 11.78 3.10
CA PHE A 177 20.05 11.08 3.98
C PHE A 177 21.31 11.90 4.32
N SER A 178 21.27 13.23 4.16
CA SER A 178 22.43 14.09 4.40
C SER A 178 22.87 14.12 5.87
N THR A 179 21.92 14.01 6.79
CA THR A 179 22.18 14.04 8.23
C THR A 179 21.48 12.86 8.90
N PRO A 180 22.22 11.93 9.53
CA PRO A 180 21.60 10.86 10.32
C PRO A 180 20.93 11.45 11.57
N PRO A 181 19.79 10.87 12.02
CA PRO A 181 19.22 11.20 13.32
C PRO A 181 20.22 10.96 14.46
N ALA A 182 20.11 11.75 15.52
CA ALA A 182 20.96 11.59 16.69
C ALA A 182 20.59 10.31 17.48
N HIS A 183 21.60 9.68 18.10
CA HIS A 183 21.43 8.57 19.04
C HIS A 183 20.67 7.35 18.49
N LEU A 184 20.96 6.95 17.25
CA LEU A 184 20.47 5.67 16.73
C LEU A 184 21.13 4.49 17.45
N ASP A 185 20.33 3.49 17.80
CA ASP A 185 20.87 2.18 18.20
C ASP A 185 21.49 1.46 16.99
N GLU A 186 22.17 0.34 17.25
CA GLU A 186 22.88 -0.43 16.22
C GLU A 186 21.93 -0.88 15.10
N LYS A 187 20.79 -1.48 15.46
CA LYS A 187 19.78 -1.97 14.50
C LYS A 187 19.22 -0.85 13.62
N THR A 188 18.95 0.30 14.20
CA THR A 188 18.40 1.46 13.48
C THR A 188 19.48 2.12 12.61
N THR A 189 20.74 2.06 13.04
CA THR A 189 21.89 2.48 12.24
C THR A 189 22.05 1.61 10.99
N GLU A 190 21.92 0.29 11.12
CA GLU A 190 21.95 -0.64 9.98
C GLU A 190 20.79 -0.35 9.00
N LYS A 191 19.57 -0.21 9.52
CA LYS A 191 18.40 0.18 8.70
C LYS A 191 18.62 1.50 7.97
N TRP A 192 19.18 2.51 8.65
CA TRP A 192 19.49 3.81 8.04
C TRP A 192 20.46 3.66 6.86
N GLN A 193 21.54 2.90 7.04
CA GLN A 193 22.53 2.71 5.97
C GLN A 193 21.95 1.93 4.79
N LEU A 194 21.19 0.86 5.07
CA LEU A 194 20.52 0.10 4.02
C LEU A 194 19.55 0.98 3.21
N ALA A 195 18.71 1.76 3.88
CA ALA A 195 17.77 2.66 3.22
C ALA A 195 18.50 3.72 2.35
N LYS A 196 19.62 4.26 2.85
CA LYS A 196 20.45 5.21 2.10
C LYS A 196 21.09 4.58 0.85
N GLU A 197 21.64 3.38 0.98
CA GLU A 197 22.22 2.63 -0.15
C GLU A 197 21.15 2.31 -1.19
N TRP A 198 19.97 1.89 -0.74
CA TRP A 198 18.86 1.58 -1.62
C TRP A 198 18.35 2.79 -2.38
N TYR A 199 18.15 3.90 -1.67
CA TYR A 199 17.82 5.17 -2.29
C TYR A 199 18.85 5.59 -3.35
N THR A 200 20.13 5.44 -3.04
CA THR A 200 21.23 5.73 -3.98
C THR A 200 21.16 4.83 -5.22
N ALA A 201 20.91 3.54 -5.04
CA ALA A 201 20.77 2.58 -6.14
C ALA A 201 19.55 2.88 -7.03
N MET A 202 18.41 3.23 -6.42
CA MET A 202 17.20 3.64 -7.12
C MET A 202 17.44 4.90 -7.96
N LYS A 203 18.02 5.96 -7.37
CA LYS A 203 18.34 7.19 -8.10
C LYS A 203 19.34 6.95 -9.25
N LYS A 204 20.38 6.14 -9.01
CA LYS A 204 21.35 5.76 -10.06
C LYS A 204 20.68 5.02 -11.22
N SER A 205 19.64 4.24 -10.92
CA SER A 205 18.90 3.45 -11.91
C SER A 205 17.72 4.21 -12.54
N GLY A 206 17.54 5.49 -12.21
CA GLY A 206 16.45 6.31 -12.75
C GLY A 206 15.05 5.93 -12.24
N VAL A 207 14.97 5.19 -11.12
CA VAL A 207 13.71 4.81 -10.50
C VAL A 207 13.09 6.02 -9.79
N VAL A 208 11.78 6.19 -9.91
CA VAL A 208 11.01 7.18 -9.15
C VAL A 208 10.96 6.77 -7.69
N THR A 209 11.49 7.60 -6.80
CA THR A 209 11.51 7.35 -5.35
C THR A 209 10.36 8.07 -4.65
N SER A 210 10.09 7.74 -3.38
CA SER A 210 9.08 8.45 -2.58
C SER A 210 9.35 9.95 -2.49
N GLY A 211 10.62 10.36 -2.41
CA GLY A 211 11.02 11.77 -2.35
C GLY A 211 10.74 12.55 -3.64
N ASP A 212 10.53 11.85 -4.76
CA ASP A 212 10.15 12.44 -6.04
C ASP A 212 8.62 12.59 -6.19
N MET A 213 7.82 12.05 -5.25
CA MET A 213 6.35 12.02 -5.31
C MET A 213 5.72 13.15 -4.51
N LYS A 214 4.75 13.84 -5.10
CA LYS A 214 4.06 14.96 -4.46
C LYS A 214 3.05 14.46 -3.43
N GLY A 215 3.10 15.00 -2.21
CA GLY A 215 2.11 14.69 -1.16
C GLY A 215 2.25 13.31 -0.54
N VAL A 216 3.39 12.64 -0.69
CA VAL A 216 3.60 11.27 -0.19
C VAL A 216 3.41 11.14 1.33
N ASP A 217 3.71 12.20 2.10
CA ASP A 217 3.40 12.29 3.53
C ASP A 217 1.91 12.09 3.83
N ASN A 218 1.05 12.68 3.00
CA ASN A 218 -0.39 12.60 3.13
C ASN A 218 -0.90 11.19 2.81
N ILE A 219 -0.30 10.52 1.82
CA ILE A 219 -0.60 9.12 1.50
C ILE A 219 -0.20 8.23 2.69
N ARG A 220 1.00 8.43 3.23
CA ARG A 220 1.48 7.71 4.42
C ARG A 220 0.56 7.94 5.63
N ASP A 221 0.09 9.17 5.84
CA ASP A 221 -0.84 9.49 6.94
C ASP A 221 -2.17 8.73 6.80
N MET A 222 -2.67 8.58 5.57
CA MET A 222 -3.85 7.73 5.28
C MET A 222 -3.57 6.24 5.46
N SER A 223 -2.37 5.76 5.12
CA SER A 223 -1.94 4.38 5.42
C SER A 223 -1.86 4.12 6.93
N ARG A 224 -1.44 5.12 7.72
CA ARG A 224 -1.51 5.03 9.18
C ARG A 224 -2.95 4.87 9.67
N LEU A 225 -3.89 5.65 9.14
CA LEU A 225 -5.30 5.47 9.44
C LEU A 225 -5.74 4.03 9.11
N HIS A 226 -5.42 3.51 7.92
CA HIS A 226 -5.75 2.12 7.54
C HIS A 226 -5.29 1.11 8.61
N GLY A 227 -4.06 1.23 9.11
CA GLY A 227 -3.52 0.37 10.17
C GLY A 227 -4.24 0.51 11.51
N LEU A 228 -4.66 1.73 11.87
CA LEU A 228 -5.42 2.01 13.11
C LEU A 228 -6.86 1.50 13.05
N LEU A 229 -7.48 1.46 11.87
CA LEU A 229 -8.86 1.03 11.71
C LEU A 229 -9.05 -0.45 12.08
N CYS A 230 -8.08 -1.30 11.77
CA CYS A 230 -8.09 -2.70 12.19
C CYS A 230 -6.67 -3.26 12.26
N PRO A 231 -5.95 -3.04 13.39
CA PRO A 231 -4.60 -3.56 13.54
C PRO A 231 -4.59 -5.09 13.48
N PHE A 232 -3.58 -5.68 12.84
CA PHE A 232 -3.49 -7.13 12.64
C PHE A 232 -3.71 -7.93 13.94
N LYS A 233 -3.05 -7.52 15.03
CA LYS A 233 -3.18 -8.15 16.35
C LYS A 233 -4.60 -8.17 16.90
N LEU A 234 -5.41 -7.15 16.59
CA LEU A 234 -6.78 -7.02 17.08
C LEU A 234 -7.84 -7.49 16.08
N GLY A 235 -7.46 -7.64 14.80
CA GLY A 235 -8.34 -8.08 13.71
C GLY A 235 -8.19 -9.55 13.33
N ASN A 236 -7.08 -10.20 13.68
CA ASN A 236 -6.81 -11.59 13.34
C ASN A 236 -7.19 -12.55 14.48
N GLU A 237 -7.99 -13.57 14.18
CA GLU A 237 -8.46 -14.53 15.20
C GLU A 237 -7.34 -15.34 15.87
N ASN A 238 -6.25 -15.66 15.15
CA ASN A 238 -5.15 -16.43 15.72
C ASN A 238 -4.34 -15.57 16.68
N GLU A 239 -4.02 -14.33 16.30
CA GLU A 239 -3.38 -13.36 17.19
C GLU A 239 -4.20 -13.14 18.48
N LEU A 240 -5.52 -13.03 18.34
CA LEU A 240 -6.41 -12.89 19.48
C LEU A 240 -6.41 -14.13 20.40
N LYS A 241 -6.22 -15.34 19.87
CA LYS A 241 -6.15 -16.56 20.69
C LYS A 241 -4.86 -16.65 21.49
N GLU A 242 -3.78 -16.04 20.99
CA GLU A 242 -2.47 -16.04 21.64
C GLU A 242 -2.34 -14.98 22.73
N MET A 243 -3.20 -13.96 22.73
CA MET A 243 -3.20 -12.89 23.74
C MET A 243 -4.20 -13.14 24.88
N ASP A 244 -3.79 -12.83 26.11
CA ASP A 244 -4.70 -12.73 27.24
C ASP A 244 -5.64 -11.50 27.13
N ASP A 245 -6.67 -11.47 27.98
CA ASP A 245 -7.71 -10.44 27.92
C ASP A 245 -7.23 -9.06 28.37
N GLU A 246 -6.23 -9.00 29.26
CA GLU A 246 -5.62 -7.74 29.70
C GLU A 246 -4.84 -7.11 28.55
N THR A 247 -4.01 -7.90 27.87
CA THR A 247 -3.23 -7.47 26.70
C THR A 247 -4.14 -7.01 25.57
N LYS A 248 -5.25 -7.73 25.31
CA LYS A 248 -6.27 -7.31 24.32
C LYS A 248 -6.89 -5.96 24.70
N ALA A 249 -7.29 -5.79 25.96
CA ALA A 249 -7.92 -4.57 26.44
C ALA A 249 -6.98 -3.37 26.34
N ASP A 250 -5.72 -3.54 26.74
CA ASP A 250 -4.69 -2.49 26.68
C ASP A 250 -4.37 -2.10 25.24
N LEU A 251 -4.16 -3.07 24.35
CA LEU A 251 -3.90 -2.81 22.92
C LEU A 251 -5.09 -2.11 22.26
N ARG A 252 -6.31 -2.53 22.58
CA ARG A 252 -7.53 -1.89 22.09
C ARG A 252 -7.62 -0.45 22.58
N ALA A 253 -7.42 -0.19 23.88
CA ALA A 253 -7.49 1.15 24.46
C ALA A 253 -6.43 2.09 23.87
N LYS A 254 -5.19 1.60 23.71
CA LYS A 254 -4.11 2.36 23.07
C LYS A 254 -4.44 2.69 21.61
N THR A 255 -4.91 1.71 20.84
CA THR A 255 -5.27 1.91 19.43
C THR A 255 -6.44 2.89 19.30
N GLU A 256 -7.44 2.80 20.18
CA GLU A 256 -8.57 3.75 20.19
C GLU A 256 -8.08 5.18 20.45
N ALA A 257 -7.16 5.36 21.41
CA ALA A 257 -6.57 6.66 21.71
C ALA A 257 -5.79 7.23 20.51
N ASP A 258 -4.97 6.40 19.86
CA ASP A 258 -4.21 6.79 18.66
C ASP A 258 -5.13 7.15 17.48
N LEU A 259 -6.22 6.40 17.30
CA LEU A 259 -7.24 6.67 16.28
C LEU A 259 -7.99 7.98 16.55
N VAL A 260 -8.39 8.22 17.80
CA VAL A 260 -9.01 9.47 18.24
C VAL A 260 -8.09 10.67 18.03
N GLN A 261 -6.81 10.53 18.36
CA GLN A 261 -5.80 11.56 18.16
C GLN A 261 -5.61 11.86 16.67
N TRP A 262 -5.57 10.81 15.83
CA TRP A 262 -5.46 10.96 14.39
C TRP A 262 -6.66 11.73 13.82
N LEU A 263 -7.89 11.33 14.15
CA LEU A 263 -9.11 12.03 13.72
C LEU A 263 -9.10 13.50 14.17
N GLN A 264 -8.72 13.76 15.43
CA GLN A 264 -8.67 15.11 15.97
C GLN A 264 -7.66 16.00 15.24
N LYS A 265 -6.46 15.47 14.92
CA LYS A 265 -5.44 16.17 14.11
C LYS A 265 -6.01 16.63 12.76
N HIS A 266 -6.94 15.87 12.18
CA HIS A 266 -7.56 16.20 10.89
C HIS A 266 -8.88 16.98 11.01
N GLY A 267 -9.39 17.17 12.23
CA GLY A 267 -10.57 17.97 12.55
C GLY A 267 -11.87 17.17 12.67
N PHE A 268 -11.80 15.88 13.01
CA PHE A 268 -12.94 14.96 13.15
C PHE A 268 -12.96 14.27 14.51
#